data_AF-A0A0L8L361-F1
#
_entry.id   AF-A0A0L8L361-F1
#
_cell.length_a   1.000
_cell.length_b   1.000
_cell.length_c   1.000
_cell.angle_alpha   90.00
_cell.angle_beta   90.00
_cell.angle_gamma   90.00
#
_symmetry.space_group_name_H-M   'P 1'
#
loop_
_entity.id
_entity.type
_entity.pdbx_description
1 polymer ?
#
loop_
_entity_poly.entity_id
_entity_poly.type
_entity_poly.pdbx_seq_one_letter_code
_entity_poly.pdbx_strand_id
1 'polypeptide(L)'
;MYVVTTRAWDTSTSRPIPVPLDPPGVRSETFHEDGRRWEVTYWLDRQIDQLLSKVSWQEYERGLAGEALTPREEVSLGRIANCLTLLGEDWVQGSRKRLADSAFTSFLVVRSLNLADDAVEDALGQMEAGDMESATLSARRAFGHAVDALLESHGEFGSHMPKWRPNRLRIVAPSFLPFERYWALETMQGYDAADAKPWIREVLTLCQDVSLRVETP
;
A
#
# COMPACT_ATOMS: atom_id res chain seq x y z
N MET A 1 -3.45 -15.69 -7.82
CA MET A 1 -3.21 -16.77 -6.85
C MET A 1 -1.73 -16.81 -6.53
N TYR A 2 -1.36 -17.02 -5.26
CA TYR A 2 0.03 -17.25 -4.87
C TYR A 2 0.21 -18.70 -4.45
N VAL A 3 1.33 -19.28 -4.84
CA VAL A 3 1.76 -20.62 -4.43
C VAL A 3 3.14 -20.46 -3.80
N VAL A 4 3.31 -20.94 -2.57
CA VAL A 4 4.58 -20.89 -1.86
C VAL A 4 5.12 -22.31 -1.74
N THR A 5 6.35 -22.53 -2.18
CA THR A 5 6.97 -23.86 -2.26
C THR A 5 8.40 -23.84 -1.71
N THR A 6 8.94 -25.00 -1.33
CA THR A 6 10.35 -25.14 -0.92
C THR A 6 11.32 -25.25 -2.10
N ARG A 7 10.80 -25.53 -3.30
CA ARG A 7 11.57 -25.72 -4.53
C ARG A 7 11.04 -24.83 -5.63
N ALA A 8 11.93 -24.38 -6.51
CA ALA A 8 11.55 -23.55 -7.64
C ALA A 8 10.57 -24.30 -8.53
N TRP A 9 9.47 -23.64 -8.86
CA TRP A 9 8.53 -24.12 -9.87
C TRP A 9 8.97 -23.57 -11.21
N ASP A 10 9.35 -24.46 -12.13
CA ASP A 10 9.78 -24.09 -13.48
C ASP A 10 8.90 -24.78 -14.52
N THR A 11 8.22 -23.97 -15.32
CA THR A 11 7.43 -24.43 -16.45
C THR A 11 7.80 -23.63 -17.68
N SER A 12 7.57 -24.22 -18.85
CA SER A 12 7.80 -23.57 -20.15
C SER A 12 6.94 -22.33 -20.37
N THR A 13 5.86 -22.16 -19.62
CA THR A 13 4.94 -21.02 -19.72
C THR A 13 5.19 -19.96 -18.65
N SER A 14 5.98 -20.29 -17.62
CA SER A 14 6.31 -19.36 -16.54
C SER A 14 7.28 -18.27 -17.00
N ARG A 15 7.00 -17.03 -16.60
CA ARG A 15 7.87 -15.88 -16.84
C ARG A 15 8.58 -15.50 -15.54
N PRO A 16 9.90 -15.25 -15.56
CA PRO A 16 10.60 -14.73 -14.40
C PRO A 16 10.20 -13.27 -14.17
N ILE A 17 10.02 -12.91 -12.92
CA ILE A 17 9.81 -11.55 -12.46
C ILE A 17 10.92 -11.22 -11.48
N PRO A 18 11.77 -10.21 -11.75
CA PRO A 18 12.86 -9.87 -10.87
C PRO A 18 12.35 -9.34 -9.53
N VAL A 19 13.01 -9.76 -8.45
CA VAL A 19 12.83 -9.25 -7.08
C VAL A 19 14.20 -9.17 -6.41
N PRO A 20 14.45 -8.19 -5.52
CA PRO A 20 15.74 -8.03 -4.85
C PRO A 20 15.87 -8.99 -3.66
N LEU A 21 15.85 -10.28 -3.95
CA LEU A 21 15.96 -11.40 -3.00
C LEU A 21 16.95 -12.45 -3.54
N ASP A 22 17.27 -13.46 -2.74
CA ASP A 22 17.99 -14.65 -3.20
C ASP A 22 17.07 -15.90 -3.14
N PRO A 23 16.64 -16.46 -4.29
CA PRO A 23 17.08 -16.15 -5.64
C PRO A 23 16.41 -14.86 -6.18
N PRO A 24 17.02 -14.19 -7.18
CA PRO A 24 16.66 -12.83 -7.63
C PRO A 24 15.45 -12.81 -8.57
N GLY A 25 14.45 -13.63 -8.29
CA GLY A 25 13.24 -13.68 -9.10
C GLY A 25 12.19 -14.64 -8.56
N VAL A 26 10.94 -14.32 -8.87
CA VAL A 26 9.79 -15.21 -8.71
C VAL A 26 9.26 -15.61 -10.08
N ARG A 27 8.50 -16.70 -10.15
CA ARG A 27 7.90 -17.15 -11.42
C ARG A 27 6.43 -16.75 -11.44
N SER A 28 5.93 -16.32 -12.59
CA SER A 28 4.51 -16.04 -12.77
C SER A 28 4.01 -16.64 -14.07
N GLU A 29 2.82 -17.23 -14.00
CA GLU A 29 2.10 -17.78 -15.14
C GLU A 29 0.78 -17.03 -15.30
N THR A 30 0.42 -16.77 -16.55
CA THR A 30 -0.90 -16.26 -16.91
C THR A 30 -1.51 -17.18 -17.94
N PHE A 31 -2.71 -17.68 -17.67
CA PHE A 31 -3.46 -18.54 -18.58
C PHE A 31 -4.95 -18.22 -18.50
N HIS A 32 -5.73 -18.75 -19.44
CA HIS A 32 -7.19 -18.64 -19.42
C HIS A 32 -7.78 -20.03 -19.23
N GLU A 33 -8.70 -20.15 -18.28
CA GLU A 33 -9.44 -21.38 -18.02
C GLU A 33 -10.89 -20.97 -17.71
N ASP A 34 -11.88 -21.68 -18.27
CA ASP A 34 -13.31 -21.37 -18.13
C ASP A 34 -13.68 -19.90 -18.45
N GLY A 35 -13.04 -19.35 -19.49
CA GLY A 35 -13.27 -17.96 -19.92
C GLY A 35 -12.74 -16.90 -18.94
N ARG A 36 -11.97 -17.30 -17.92
CA ARG A 36 -11.37 -16.41 -16.93
C ARG A 36 -9.85 -16.39 -17.06
N ARG A 37 -9.26 -15.19 -16.94
CA ARG A 37 -7.82 -15.03 -16.85
C ARG A 37 -7.35 -15.34 -15.43
N TRP A 38 -6.41 -16.26 -15.32
CA TRP A 38 -5.70 -16.60 -14.09
C TRP A 38 -4.29 -16.02 -14.12
N GLU A 39 -3.83 -15.56 -12.97
CA GLU A 39 -2.43 -15.23 -12.72
C GLU A 39 -1.98 -16.00 -11.47
N VAL A 40 -0.93 -16.81 -11.63
CA VAL A 40 -0.34 -17.60 -10.54
C VAL A 40 1.10 -17.15 -10.37
N THR A 41 1.46 -16.71 -9.16
CA THR A 41 2.85 -16.36 -8.83
C THR A 41 3.42 -17.36 -7.83
N TYR A 42 4.55 -17.96 -8.17
CA TYR A 42 5.25 -18.96 -7.40
C TYR A 42 6.39 -18.31 -6.64
N TRP A 43 6.29 -18.35 -5.31
CA TRP A 43 7.29 -17.87 -4.37
C TRP A 43 7.99 -19.05 -3.72
N LEU A 44 9.26 -18.87 -3.37
CA LEU A 44 9.91 -19.77 -2.43
C LEU A 44 9.60 -19.34 -1.00
N ASP A 45 9.43 -20.32 -0.10
CA ASP A 45 9.33 -20.06 1.34
C ASP A 45 10.50 -19.22 1.86
N ARG A 46 11.73 -19.53 1.44
CA ARG A 46 12.93 -18.74 1.80
C ARG A 46 12.91 -17.31 1.27
N GLN A 47 12.15 -17.01 0.22
CA GLN A 47 11.96 -15.63 -0.24
C GLN A 47 10.99 -14.90 0.69
N ILE A 48 9.92 -15.57 1.14
CA ILE A 48 9.01 -15.03 2.16
C ILE A 48 9.76 -14.76 3.47
N ASP A 49 10.68 -15.64 3.88
CA ASP A 49 11.53 -15.42 5.05
C ASP A 49 12.43 -14.18 4.92
N GLN A 50 12.96 -13.91 3.73
CA GLN A 50 13.71 -12.69 3.46
C GLN A 50 12.81 -11.45 3.52
N LEU A 51 11.58 -11.53 3.00
CA LEU A 51 10.61 -10.43 3.10
C LEU A 51 10.30 -10.11 4.56
N LEU A 52 10.04 -11.13 5.38
CA LEU A 52 9.77 -10.96 6.80
C LEU A 52 10.97 -10.39 7.56
N SER A 53 12.20 -10.77 7.17
CA SER A 53 13.43 -10.19 7.73
C SER A 53 13.56 -8.70 7.43
N LYS A 54 13.24 -8.27 6.20
CA LYS A 54 13.29 -6.86 5.76
C LYS A 54 12.36 -5.95 6.54
N VAL A 55 11.27 -6.49 7.08
CA VAL A 55 10.25 -5.73 7.84
C VAL A 55 10.33 -5.98 9.33
N SER A 56 11.45 -6.52 9.82
CA SER A 56 11.68 -6.70 11.25
C SER A 56 11.79 -5.37 11.99
N TRP A 57 11.51 -5.37 13.30
CA TRP A 57 11.72 -4.20 14.18
C TRP A 57 13.16 -3.70 14.16
N GLN A 58 14.13 -4.61 14.02
CA GLN A 58 15.54 -4.23 13.91
C GLN A 58 15.82 -3.38 12.66
N GLU A 59 15.23 -3.72 11.51
CA GLU A 59 15.39 -2.91 10.29
C GLU A 59 14.61 -1.59 10.38
N TYR A 60 13.47 -1.59 11.10
CA TYR A 60 12.68 -0.38 11.34
C TYR A 60 13.46 0.65 12.17
N GLU A 61 14.07 0.21 13.29
CA GLU A 61 14.88 1.05 14.18
C GLU A 61 16.13 1.62 13.51
N ARG A 62 16.62 1.00 12.42
CA ARG A 62 17.71 1.54 11.61
C ARG A 62 17.29 2.69 10.68
N GLY A 63 16.00 3.05 10.66
CA GLY A 63 15.47 4.16 9.88
C GLY A 63 15.20 3.83 8.41
N LEU A 64 15.12 2.55 8.04
CA LEU A 64 14.92 2.12 6.64
C LEU A 64 13.44 2.17 6.18
N ALA A 65 12.59 2.93 6.90
CA ALA A 65 11.13 2.92 6.73
C ALA A 65 10.66 3.16 5.28
N GLY A 66 11.39 3.97 4.51
CA GLY A 66 11.02 4.37 3.15
C GLY A 66 11.45 3.42 2.02
N GLU A 67 12.47 2.57 2.21
CA GLU A 67 13.12 1.82 1.12
C GLU A 67 13.17 0.30 1.33
N ALA A 68 12.64 -0.21 2.43
CA ALA A 68 12.79 -1.63 2.80
C ALA A 68 12.19 -2.60 1.77
N LEU A 69 11.09 -2.21 1.11
CA LEU A 69 10.33 -3.07 0.20
C LEU A 69 10.08 -2.41 -1.15
N THR A 70 10.26 -3.20 -2.21
CA THR A 70 9.69 -2.88 -3.53
C THR A 70 8.16 -3.05 -3.52
N PRO A 71 7.43 -2.42 -4.46
CA PRO A 71 5.97 -2.55 -4.54
C PRO A 71 5.47 -4.00 -4.61
N ARG A 72 6.24 -4.89 -5.25
CA ARG A 72 5.87 -6.31 -5.36
C ARG A 72 6.03 -7.03 -4.03
N GLU A 73 7.07 -6.74 -3.29
CA GLU A 73 7.33 -7.36 -1.98
C GLU A 73 6.27 -6.95 -0.97
N GLU A 74 5.89 -5.67 -0.95
CA GLU A 74 4.78 -5.17 -0.14
C GLU A 74 3.46 -5.86 -0.48
N VAL A 75 3.10 -5.92 -1.77
CA VAL A 75 1.87 -6.61 -2.21
C VAL A 75 1.89 -8.08 -1.82
N SER A 76 3.06 -8.72 -1.83
CA SER A 76 3.18 -10.11 -1.39
C SER A 76 2.91 -10.30 0.09
N LEU A 77 3.50 -9.46 0.95
CA LEU A 77 3.26 -9.51 2.38
C LEU A 77 1.80 -9.17 2.72
N GLY A 78 1.23 -8.14 2.08
CA GLY A 78 -0.19 -7.80 2.24
C GLY A 78 -1.12 -8.92 1.79
N ARG A 79 -0.75 -9.68 0.75
CA ARG A 79 -1.50 -10.88 0.35
C ARG A 79 -1.39 -12.00 1.38
N ILE A 80 -0.25 -12.19 2.04
CA ILE A 80 -0.13 -13.18 3.13
C ILE A 80 -1.04 -12.80 4.30
N ALA A 81 -1.12 -11.51 4.64
CA ALA A 81 -2.04 -11.02 5.66
C ALA A 81 -3.50 -11.39 5.30
N ASN A 82 -3.95 -11.03 4.09
CA ASN A 82 -5.37 -10.99 3.76
C ASN A 82 -5.85 -12.12 2.80
N CYS A 83 -5.04 -13.15 2.53
CA CYS A 83 -5.42 -14.21 1.60
C CYS A 83 -6.56 -15.11 2.11
N LEU A 84 -7.28 -15.70 1.17
CA LEU A 84 -8.04 -16.93 1.41
C LEU A 84 -7.08 -18.11 1.25
N THR A 85 -6.86 -18.89 2.32
CA THR A 85 -6.04 -20.09 2.26
C THR A 85 -6.78 -21.19 1.51
N LEU A 86 -6.13 -21.77 0.49
CA LEU A 86 -6.64 -22.96 -0.20
C LEU A 86 -6.00 -24.24 0.35
N LEU A 87 -4.70 -24.18 0.66
CA LEU A 87 -3.89 -25.28 1.18
C LEU A 87 -2.80 -24.72 2.10
N GLY A 88 -2.37 -25.51 3.09
CA GLY A 88 -1.24 -25.17 3.97
C GLY A 88 -1.59 -24.17 5.08
N GLU A 89 -2.74 -24.34 5.73
CA GLU A 89 -3.24 -23.44 6.77
C GLU A 89 -2.22 -23.14 7.87
N ASP A 90 -1.55 -24.16 8.41
CA ASP A 90 -0.55 -23.98 9.47
C ASP A 90 0.60 -23.06 9.05
N TRP A 91 1.05 -23.18 7.79
CA TRP A 91 2.12 -22.33 7.25
C TRP A 91 1.63 -20.88 7.07
N VAL A 92 0.42 -20.69 6.56
CA VAL A 92 -0.17 -19.36 6.39
C VAL A 92 -0.38 -18.68 7.74
N GLN A 93 -0.92 -19.38 8.73
CA GLN A 93 -1.12 -18.84 10.08
C GLN A 93 0.20 -18.51 10.77
N GLY A 94 1.22 -19.38 10.65
CA GLY A 94 2.56 -19.09 11.13
C GLY A 94 3.18 -17.84 10.48
N SER A 95 2.98 -17.66 9.17
CA SER A 95 3.47 -16.51 8.43
C SER A 95 2.73 -15.22 8.79
N ARG A 96 1.40 -15.30 8.97
CA ARG A 96 0.57 -14.18 9.46
C ARG A 96 1.01 -13.72 10.83
N LYS A 97 1.24 -14.65 11.75
CA LYS A 97 1.74 -14.33 13.08
C LYS A 97 3.09 -13.61 13.01
N ARG A 98 4.05 -14.16 12.26
CA ARG A 98 5.36 -13.51 12.07
C ARG A 98 5.26 -12.12 11.47
N LEU A 99 4.33 -11.91 10.54
CA LEU A 99 4.08 -10.60 9.93
C LEU A 99 3.45 -9.62 10.93
N ALA A 100 2.47 -10.07 11.72
CA ALA A 100 1.84 -9.27 12.77
C ALA A 100 2.83 -8.89 13.88
N ASP A 101 3.77 -9.78 14.21
CA ASP A 101 4.84 -9.54 15.20
C ASP A 101 6.00 -8.69 14.61
N SER A 102 5.97 -8.38 13.31
CA SER A 102 6.98 -7.55 12.63
C SER A 102 6.61 -6.06 12.62
N ALA A 103 7.50 -5.21 12.13
CA ALA A 103 7.24 -3.80 11.96
C ALA A 103 6.52 -3.46 10.64
N PHE A 104 6.06 -4.45 9.86
CA PHE A 104 5.51 -4.24 8.52
C PHE A 104 4.45 -3.15 8.44
N THR A 105 3.47 -3.15 9.34
CA THR A 105 2.43 -2.11 9.37
C THR A 105 3.04 -0.74 9.66
N SER A 106 3.94 -0.64 10.64
CA SER A 106 4.62 0.61 11.00
C SER A 106 5.45 1.17 9.84
N PHE A 107 6.18 0.30 9.12
CA PHE A 107 6.93 0.67 7.92
C PHE A 107 6.04 1.39 6.91
N LEU A 108 4.89 0.80 6.56
CA LEU A 108 4.02 1.33 5.53
C LEU A 108 3.31 2.60 6.00
N VAL A 109 2.76 2.58 7.21
CA VAL A 109 2.09 3.73 7.82
C VAL A 109 3.02 4.95 7.86
N VAL A 110 4.23 4.81 8.41
CA VAL A 110 5.20 5.92 8.48
C VAL A 110 5.59 6.41 7.09
N ARG A 111 5.84 5.52 6.14
CA ARG A 111 6.15 5.92 4.77
C ARG A 111 5.00 6.72 4.16
N SER A 112 3.76 6.25 4.29
CA SER A 112 2.59 6.91 3.72
C SER A 112 2.30 8.26 4.41
N LEU A 113 2.52 8.37 5.72
CA LEU A 113 2.45 9.64 6.44
C LEU A 113 3.52 10.63 5.97
N ASN A 114 4.79 10.21 5.88
CA ASN A 114 5.86 11.07 5.38
C ASN A 114 5.57 11.57 3.94
N LEU A 115 5.10 10.68 3.06
CA LEU A 115 4.71 11.05 1.71
C LEU A 115 3.52 12.01 1.67
N ALA A 116 2.59 11.90 2.63
CA ALA A 116 1.48 12.83 2.77
C ALA A 116 1.99 14.20 3.23
N ASP A 117 2.84 14.25 4.25
CA ASP A 117 3.42 15.47 4.81
C ASP A 117 4.26 16.22 3.77
N ASP A 118 5.15 15.53 3.04
CA ASP A 118 5.92 16.12 1.93
C ASP A 118 5.00 16.79 0.90
N ALA A 119 3.89 16.13 0.54
CA ALA A 119 2.93 16.66 -0.42
C ALA A 119 2.05 17.79 0.14
N VAL A 120 1.81 17.82 1.46
CA VAL A 120 1.17 18.96 2.15
C VAL A 120 2.10 20.17 2.11
N GLU A 121 3.38 20.00 2.42
CA GLU A 121 4.39 21.07 2.36
C GLU A 121 4.50 21.66 0.96
N ASP A 122 4.57 20.80 -0.07
CA ASP A 122 4.56 21.21 -1.48
C ASP A 122 3.30 22.04 -1.81
N ALA A 123 2.12 21.57 -1.40
CA ALA A 123 0.87 22.26 -1.67
C ALA A 123 0.82 23.66 -1.03
N LEU A 124 1.25 23.77 0.23
CA LEU A 124 1.30 25.05 0.95
C LEU A 124 2.28 26.02 0.29
N GLY A 125 3.49 25.57 -0.03
CA GLY A 125 4.50 26.40 -0.70
C GLY A 125 4.03 26.89 -2.08
N GLN A 126 3.36 26.03 -2.85
CA GLN A 126 2.77 26.39 -4.14
C GLN A 126 1.61 27.40 -4.00
N MET A 127 0.77 27.24 -2.96
CA MET A 127 -0.27 28.23 -2.65
C MET A 127 0.32 29.61 -2.30
N GLU A 128 1.40 29.64 -1.52
CA GLU A 128 2.11 30.88 -1.16
C GLU A 128 2.75 31.55 -2.37
N ALA A 129 3.28 30.76 -3.31
CA ALA A 129 3.82 31.24 -4.58
C ALA A 129 2.74 31.67 -5.59
N GLY A 130 1.46 31.38 -5.32
CA GLY A 130 0.34 31.69 -6.21
C GLY A 130 0.10 30.69 -7.34
N ASP A 131 0.80 29.54 -7.34
CA ASP A 131 0.61 28.45 -8.29
C ASP A 131 -0.48 27.49 -7.78
N MET A 132 -1.74 27.81 -8.10
CA MET A 132 -2.91 27.07 -7.59
C MET A 132 -3.08 25.72 -8.27
N GLU A 133 -2.71 25.59 -9.54
CA GLU A 133 -2.78 24.34 -10.29
C GLU A 133 -1.84 23.29 -9.71
N SER A 134 -0.58 23.65 -9.46
CA SER A 134 0.37 22.74 -8.80
C SER A 134 -0.09 22.42 -7.37
N ALA A 135 -0.52 23.43 -6.61
CA ALA A 135 -1.01 23.24 -5.25
C ALA A 135 -2.18 22.25 -5.17
N THR A 136 -3.09 22.31 -6.14
CA THR A 136 -4.23 21.40 -6.26
C THR A 136 -3.78 19.96 -6.47
N LEU A 137 -2.81 19.72 -7.36
CA LEU A 137 -2.28 18.39 -7.64
C LEU A 137 -1.52 17.83 -6.43
N SER A 138 -0.73 18.66 -5.75
CA SER A 138 -0.01 18.29 -4.51
C SER A 138 -0.98 17.96 -3.38
N ALA A 139 -2.03 18.76 -3.18
CA ALA A 139 -3.08 18.47 -2.19
C ALA A 139 -3.79 17.15 -2.49
N ARG A 140 -4.12 16.87 -3.76
CA ARG A 140 -4.72 15.58 -4.15
C ARG A 140 -3.78 14.40 -3.88
N ARG A 141 -2.47 14.59 -4.11
CA ARG A 141 -1.46 13.57 -3.81
C ARG A 141 -1.34 13.33 -2.31
N ALA A 142 -1.30 14.39 -1.51
CA ALA A 142 -1.30 14.32 -0.05
C ALA A 142 -2.51 13.52 0.46
N PHE A 143 -3.70 13.80 -0.08
CA PHE A 143 -4.91 13.06 0.26
C PHE A 143 -4.79 11.56 -0.01
N GLY A 144 -4.29 11.19 -1.19
CA GLY A 144 -4.09 9.80 -1.56
C GLY A 144 -3.19 9.05 -0.57
N HIS A 145 -2.08 9.68 -0.16
CA HIS A 145 -1.13 9.13 0.81
C HIS A 145 -1.69 9.06 2.23
N ALA A 146 -2.42 10.10 2.68
CA ALA A 146 -3.09 10.09 3.97
C ALA A 146 -4.12 8.95 4.06
N VAL A 147 -4.95 8.78 3.02
CA VAL A 147 -5.89 7.65 2.96
C VAL A 147 -5.14 6.31 2.96
N ASP A 148 -4.02 6.20 2.24
CA ASP A 148 -3.22 4.98 2.25
C ASP A 148 -2.67 4.67 3.66
N ALA A 149 -2.18 5.67 4.41
CA ALA A 149 -1.75 5.50 5.80
C ALA A 149 -2.91 5.02 6.70
N LEU A 150 -4.10 5.61 6.54
CA LEU A 150 -5.30 5.19 7.27
C LEU A 150 -5.64 3.72 7.00
N LEU A 151 -5.62 3.31 5.73
CA LEU A 151 -5.95 1.93 5.35
C LEU A 151 -4.88 0.95 5.84
N GLU A 152 -3.61 1.31 5.74
CA GLU A 152 -2.48 0.48 6.20
C GLU A 152 -2.53 0.28 7.71
N SER A 153 -2.91 1.30 8.49
CA SER A 153 -3.14 1.17 9.95
C SER A 153 -4.25 0.18 10.33
N HIS A 154 -5.18 -0.09 9.40
CA HIS A 154 -6.25 -1.08 9.56
C HIS A 154 -5.92 -2.44 8.93
N GLY A 155 -4.67 -2.66 8.51
CA GLY A 155 -4.23 -3.92 7.91
C GLY A 155 -4.64 -4.11 6.43
N GLU A 156 -5.13 -3.05 5.78
CA GLU A 156 -5.42 -3.07 4.34
C GLU A 156 -4.27 -2.39 3.59
N PHE A 157 -3.44 -3.19 2.90
CA PHE A 157 -2.18 -2.75 2.29
C PHE A 157 -2.26 -2.55 0.76
N GLY A 158 -1.20 -1.99 0.15
CA GLY A 158 -1.07 -1.87 -1.31
C GLY A 158 -1.27 -0.44 -1.84
N SER A 159 -0.64 0.53 -1.19
CA SER A 159 -0.65 1.95 -1.57
C SER A 159 -0.10 2.22 -2.97
N HIS A 160 0.79 1.35 -3.47
CA HIS A 160 1.29 1.38 -4.86
C HIS A 160 0.24 1.03 -5.92
N MET A 161 -0.99 0.66 -5.54
CA MET A 161 -2.09 0.38 -6.45
C MET A 161 -3.30 1.29 -6.20
N PRO A 162 -3.22 2.61 -6.54
CA PRO A 162 -4.29 3.57 -6.28
C PRO A 162 -5.67 3.14 -6.80
N LYS A 163 -5.70 2.42 -7.94
CA LYS A 163 -6.95 1.90 -8.53
C LYS A 163 -7.76 0.99 -7.60
N TRP A 164 -7.11 0.35 -6.62
CA TRP A 164 -7.75 -0.55 -5.66
C TRP A 164 -8.06 0.11 -4.32
N ARG A 165 -7.61 1.35 -4.09
CA ARG A 165 -7.90 2.12 -2.87
C ARG A 165 -9.40 2.24 -2.57
N PRO A 166 -10.30 2.48 -3.54
CA PRO A 166 -11.74 2.49 -3.26
C PRO A 166 -12.27 1.16 -2.70
N ASN A 167 -11.70 0.02 -3.10
CA ASN A 167 -12.11 -1.28 -2.59
C ASN A 167 -11.57 -1.50 -1.17
N ARG A 168 -10.30 -1.15 -0.91
CA ARG A 168 -9.72 -1.18 0.44
C ARG A 168 -10.51 -0.31 1.41
N LEU A 169 -10.91 0.90 0.99
CA LEU A 169 -11.75 1.78 1.82
C LEU A 169 -13.12 1.19 2.13
N ARG A 170 -13.76 0.48 1.19
CA ARG A 170 -15.02 -0.23 1.47
C ARG A 170 -14.86 -1.40 2.43
N ILE A 171 -13.70 -2.05 2.43
CA ILE A 171 -13.39 -3.15 3.36
C ILE A 171 -13.20 -2.59 4.78
N VAL A 172 -12.36 -1.56 4.93
CA VAL A 172 -12.12 -0.93 6.24
C VAL A 172 -13.35 -0.18 6.76
N ALA A 173 -14.07 0.49 5.86
CA ALA A 173 -15.23 1.34 6.15
C ALA A 173 -15.03 2.28 7.36
N PRO A 174 -13.98 3.13 7.35
CA PRO A 174 -13.66 3.96 8.50
C PRO A 174 -14.76 4.99 8.74
N SER A 175 -15.27 5.06 9.97
CA SER A 175 -16.36 5.99 10.35
C SER A 175 -16.00 7.46 10.13
N PHE A 176 -14.72 7.80 10.30
CA PHE A 176 -14.20 9.15 10.12
C PHE A 176 -14.19 9.63 8.65
N LEU A 177 -13.97 8.71 7.70
CA LEU A 177 -13.95 9.01 6.27
C LEU A 177 -14.91 8.07 5.52
N PRO A 178 -16.22 8.38 5.54
CA PRO A 178 -17.21 7.63 4.77
C PRO A 178 -16.84 7.61 3.28
N PHE A 179 -17.24 6.53 2.59
CA PHE A 179 -16.89 6.30 1.20
C PHE A 179 -17.32 7.46 0.29
N GLU A 180 -18.50 8.03 0.53
CA GLU A 180 -19.06 9.13 -0.26
C GLU A 180 -18.18 10.38 -0.16
N ARG A 181 -17.71 10.69 1.06
CA ARG A 181 -16.80 11.82 1.29
C ARG A 181 -15.45 11.60 0.64
N TYR A 182 -14.88 10.40 0.81
CA TYR A 182 -13.64 10.03 0.12
C TYR A 182 -13.80 10.17 -1.40
N TRP A 183 -14.88 9.65 -1.97
CA TRP A 183 -15.08 9.64 -3.41
C TRP A 183 -15.27 11.03 -3.98
N ALA A 184 -16.01 11.90 -3.27
CA ALA A 184 -16.15 13.30 -3.63
C ALA A 184 -14.78 13.99 -3.70
N LEU A 185 -13.92 13.81 -2.70
CA LEU A 185 -12.58 14.44 -2.70
C LEU A 185 -11.62 13.80 -3.71
N GLU A 186 -11.58 12.47 -3.82
CA GLU A 186 -10.73 11.75 -4.78
C GLU A 186 -11.05 12.13 -6.23
N THR A 187 -12.33 12.38 -6.52
CA THR A 187 -12.81 12.81 -7.84
C THR A 187 -12.93 14.33 -7.99
N MET A 188 -12.47 15.08 -6.97
CA MET A 188 -12.49 16.55 -6.94
C MET A 188 -13.89 17.16 -7.15
N GLN A 189 -14.92 16.46 -6.72
CA GLN A 189 -16.28 16.99 -6.70
C GLN A 189 -16.34 18.24 -5.81
N GLY A 190 -16.82 19.35 -6.37
CA GLY A 190 -16.87 20.64 -5.66
C GLY A 190 -15.63 21.52 -5.85
N TYR A 191 -14.63 21.07 -6.63
CA TYR A 191 -13.52 21.92 -7.06
C TYR A 191 -14.02 23.05 -7.99
N ASP A 192 -13.64 24.29 -7.68
CA ASP A 192 -13.87 25.46 -8.53
C ASP A 192 -12.55 25.93 -9.15
N ALA A 193 -12.47 25.92 -10.47
CA ALA A 193 -11.28 26.38 -11.19
C ALA A 193 -11.05 27.90 -11.05
N ALA A 194 -12.09 28.68 -10.74
CA ALA A 194 -11.96 30.12 -10.49
C ALA A 194 -11.46 30.42 -9.07
N ASP A 195 -11.67 29.51 -8.11
CA ASP A 195 -11.18 29.61 -6.74
C ASP A 195 -10.88 28.22 -6.15
N ALA A 196 -9.66 27.73 -6.38
CA ALA A 196 -9.21 26.42 -5.91
C ALA A 196 -8.96 26.36 -4.39
N LYS A 197 -8.76 27.51 -3.74
CA LYS A 197 -8.26 27.59 -2.35
C LYS A 197 -9.15 26.86 -1.33
N PRO A 198 -10.50 26.97 -1.37
CA PRO A 198 -11.36 26.27 -0.41
C PRO A 198 -11.20 24.76 -0.49
N TRP A 199 -11.15 24.19 -1.70
CA TRP A 199 -10.99 22.76 -1.91
C TRP A 199 -9.63 22.27 -1.40
N ILE A 200 -8.55 22.99 -1.73
CA ILE A 200 -7.20 22.65 -1.23
C ILE A 200 -7.18 22.65 0.29
N ARG A 201 -7.71 23.69 0.95
CA ARG A 201 -7.73 23.77 2.42
C ARG A 201 -8.54 22.66 3.07
N GLU A 202 -9.69 22.29 2.49
CA GLU A 202 -10.48 21.16 2.99
C GLU A 202 -9.67 19.87 2.93
N VAL A 203 -9.00 19.62 1.80
CA VAL A 203 -8.16 18.43 1.62
C VAL A 203 -7.01 18.39 2.61
N LEU A 204 -6.25 19.49 2.75
CA LEU A 204 -5.12 19.54 3.69
C LEU A 204 -5.56 19.38 5.15
N THR A 205 -6.71 19.97 5.53
CA THR A 205 -7.30 19.78 6.87
C THR A 205 -7.63 18.31 7.11
N LEU A 206 -8.19 17.63 6.10
CA LEU A 206 -8.50 16.21 6.20
C LEU A 206 -7.23 15.35 6.30
N CYS A 207 -6.15 15.68 5.58
CA CYS A 207 -4.87 15.00 5.73
C CYS A 207 -4.36 15.09 7.17
N GLN A 208 -4.37 16.30 7.76
CA GLN A 208 -3.96 16.50 9.14
C GLN A 208 -4.82 15.68 10.13
N ASP A 209 -6.13 15.69 9.92
CA ASP A 209 -7.05 14.88 10.73
C ASP A 209 -6.75 13.38 10.65
N VAL A 210 -6.39 12.88 9.47
CA VAL A 210 -6.00 11.48 9.30
C VAL A 210 -4.69 11.20 10.04
N SER A 211 -3.67 12.04 9.89
CA SER A 211 -2.39 11.88 10.58
C SER A 211 -2.55 11.82 12.11
N LEU A 212 -3.49 12.59 12.69
CA LEU A 212 -3.79 12.55 14.12
C LEU A 212 -4.49 11.27 14.60
N ARG A 213 -5.12 10.51 13.69
CA ARG A 213 -5.89 9.29 14.00
C ARG A 213 -5.13 8.02 13.73
N VAL A 214 -4.09 8.08 12.90
CA VAL A 214 -3.23 6.96 12.62
C VAL A 214 -2.24 6.85 13.78
N GLU A 215 -2.48 5.90 14.68
CA GLU A 215 -1.53 5.56 15.73
C GLU A 215 -0.32 4.85 15.10
N THR A 216 0.85 5.43 15.25
CA THR A 216 2.12 4.73 15.05
C THR A 216 2.51 4.05 16.37
N PRO A 217 2.64 2.71 16.41
CA PRO A 217 3.11 2.01 17.60
C PRO A 217 4.60 2.26 17.89
#